data_AF-A0A374AS51-F1
#
_entry.id   AF-A0A374AS51-F1
#
_cell.length_a   1.000
_cell.length_b   1.000
_cell.length_c   1.000
_cell.angle_alpha   90.00
_cell.angle_beta   90.00
_cell.angle_gamma   90.00
#
_symmetry.space_group_name_H-M   'P 1'
#
loop_
_entity.id
_entity.type
_entity.pdbx_description
1 polymer ?
#
loop_
_entity_poly.entity_id
_entity_poly.type
_entity_poly.pdbx_seq_one_letter_code
_entity_poly.pdbx_strand_id
1 'polypeptide(L)'
;MKKKVVAGLTSIILAVVLIFGGVTFYNNHQQKKFEKQMASFESVDTMKHPKESTIKIDGVEVPLSSAPKVTTKTTTKKSTKIQKLKKKASKSKVTTIRKTKITKKTSRSNSQRKVVDTKVITTTKDYDKKGSNKRTIKTVIQTTVKTTTVRLIQSGSKGTTVKTLGAKADKKILNAFDTLKFKFVINKNASHTGVFSVRNHKIEIQSAKDYVLLHELGHFANFLAGDKVSTSEWNKIYKAEKSKYTGYNKAYVTKTASEYFAESYRDYRENPTALKSKRPRTYQFVKKTINGISDSDVQEIKDTYGEYWGL
;
A
#
# COMPACT_ATOMS: atom_id res chain seq x y z
N MET A 1 32.88 59.99 -5.38
CA MET A 1 32.11 59.16 -4.42
C MET A 1 30.63 59.25 -4.75
N LYS A 2 30.01 58.20 -5.28
CA LYS A 2 28.54 58.08 -5.37
C LYS A 2 28.16 56.66 -4.94
N LYS A 3 27.59 56.56 -3.73
CA LYS A 3 27.12 55.30 -3.13
C LYS A 3 26.02 54.71 -4.02
N LYS A 4 26.23 53.50 -4.54
CA LYS A 4 25.16 52.64 -5.06
C LYS A 4 24.61 51.84 -3.89
N VAL A 5 23.40 52.17 -3.46
CA VAL A 5 22.52 51.32 -2.67
C VAL A 5 21.21 51.25 -3.46
N VAL A 6 20.42 50.19 -3.23
CA VAL A 6 19.11 49.81 -3.83
C VAL A 6 19.30 48.65 -4.83
N ALA A 7 18.63 47.51 -4.71
CA ALA A 7 17.76 46.98 -3.66
C ALA A 7 17.72 45.45 -3.82
N GLY A 8 17.61 44.75 -2.68
CA GLY A 8 17.35 43.32 -2.67
C GLY A 8 15.98 43.01 -3.28
N LEU A 9 15.95 42.01 -4.15
CA LEU A 9 14.73 41.38 -4.66
C LEU A 9 14.03 40.63 -3.50
N THR A 10 13.19 41.34 -2.77
CA THR A 10 12.17 40.71 -1.93
C THR A 10 11.18 39.99 -2.84
N SER A 11 11.11 38.67 -2.65
CA SER A 11 10.21 37.79 -3.37
C SER A 11 8.78 38.13 -2.95
N ILE A 12 8.01 38.67 -3.89
CA ILE A 12 6.58 38.96 -3.73
C ILE A 12 5.86 37.63 -3.58
N ILE A 13 5.60 37.22 -2.34
CA ILE A 13 4.46 36.38 -2.03
C ILE A 13 3.25 37.29 -2.24
N LEU A 14 2.52 37.07 -3.34
CA LEU A 14 1.27 37.78 -3.58
C LEU A 14 0.21 37.22 -2.63
N ALA A 15 0.31 37.57 -1.35
CA ALA A 15 -0.74 37.40 -0.38
C ALA A 15 -1.83 38.41 -0.73
N VAL A 16 -2.82 37.99 -1.52
CA VAL A 16 -4.06 38.76 -1.67
C VAL A 16 -4.89 38.49 -0.42
N VAL A 17 -4.53 39.15 0.67
CA VAL A 17 -5.37 39.29 1.86
C VAL A 17 -6.41 40.35 1.52
N LEU A 18 -7.59 39.92 1.08
CA LEU A 18 -8.78 40.76 1.08
C LEU A 18 -9.56 40.43 2.35
N ILE A 19 -9.31 41.18 3.40
CA ILE A 19 -10.16 41.23 4.59
C ILE A 19 -11.45 41.90 4.15
N PHE A 20 -12.52 41.12 3.99
CA PHE A 20 -13.88 41.65 4.04
C PHE A 20 -14.64 40.87 5.10
N GLY A 21 -14.85 41.54 6.24
CA GLY A 21 -15.76 41.05 7.28
C GLY A 21 -17.20 41.06 6.79
N GLY A 22 -18.00 40.15 7.35
CA GLY A 22 -19.46 40.23 7.37
C GLY A 22 -20.17 39.89 6.07
N VAL A 23 -20.68 38.66 6.00
CA VAL A 23 -21.86 38.21 5.23
C VAL A 23 -22.10 38.91 3.88
N THR A 24 -21.71 38.28 2.75
CA THR A 24 -22.55 38.05 1.54
C THR A 24 -21.75 37.61 0.30
N PHE A 25 -22.32 36.65 -0.43
CA PHE A 25 -22.15 36.38 -1.87
C PHE A 25 -20.75 35.96 -2.39
N TYR A 26 -20.50 34.65 -2.38
CA TYR A 26 -19.43 33.99 -3.12
C TYR A 26 -19.62 34.16 -4.64
N ASN A 27 -18.90 35.10 -5.26
CA ASN A 27 -19.03 35.42 -6.69
C ASN A 27 -18.34 34.36 -7.58
N ASN A 28 -18.96 33.97 -8.70
CA ASN A 28 -18.50 32.91 -9.63
C ASN A 28 -17.07 33.15 -10.17
N HIS A 29 -16.60 34.40 -10.22
CA HIS A 29 -15.23 34.73 -10.62
C HIS A 29 -14.18 34.40 -9.54
N GLN A 30 -14.51 34.58 -8.25
CA GLN A 30 -13.64 34.20 -7.14
C GLN A 30 -13.54 32.69 -7.02
N GLN A 31 -14.65 31.97 -7.24
CA GLN A 31 -14.68 30.51 -7.27
C GLN A 31 -13.70 29.95 -8.32
N LYS A 32 -13.71 30.47 -9.55
CA LYS A 32 -12.77 30.04 -10.60
C LYS A 32 -11.31 30.29 -10.24
N LYS A 33 -11.02 31.39 -9.55
CA LYS A 33 -9.66 31.72 -9.08
C LYS A 33 -9.18 30.73 -8.02
N PHE A 34 -10.03 30.43 -7.02
CA PHE A 34 -9.74 29.44 -5.99
C PHE A 34 -9.60 28.03 -6.57
N GLU A 35 -10.49 27.61 -7.47
CA GLU A 35 -10.39 26.30 -8.11
C GLU A 35 -9.07 26.13 -8.87
N LYS A 36 -8.57 27.18 -9.52
CA LYS A 36 -7.27 27.16 -10.20
C LYS A 36 -6.10 27.05 -9.21
N GLN A 37 -6.19 27.69 -8.05
CA GLN A 37 -5.19 27.57 -6.99
C GLN A 37 -5.23 26.19 -6.32
N MET A 38 -6.42 25.65 -6.05
CA MET A 38 -6.56 24.31 -5.49
C MET A 38 -6.03 23.26 -6.46
N ALA A 39 -6.30 23.42 -7.76
CA ALA A 39 -5.81 22.53 -8.82
C ALA A 39 -4.28 22.40 -8.86
N SER A 40 -3.52 23.43 -8.45
CA SER A 40 -2.05 23.30 -8.38
C SER A 40 -1.55 22.45 -7.22
N PHE A 41 -2.42 22.17 -6.24
CA PHE A 41 -2.11 21.32 -5.09
C PHE A 41 -2.65 19.89 -5.20
N GLU A 42 -3.53 19.62 -6.17
CA GLU A 42 -4.07 18.28 -6.40
C GLU A 42 -2.96 17.31 -6.80
N SER A 43 -2.94 16.12 -6.19
CA SER A 43 -2.08 15.01 -6.57
C SER A 43 -2.94 13.79 -6.91
N VAL A 44 -2.56 13.04 -7.93
CA VAL A 44 -3.18 11.74 -8.23
C VAL A 44 -2.08 10.70 -8.32
N ASP A 45 -1.96 9.91 -7.27
CA ASP A 45 -1.04 8.78 -7.23
C ASP A 45 -1.63 7.56 -7.96
N THR A 46 -0.88 7.05 -8.93
CA THR A 46 -1.20 5.82 -9.67
C THR A 46 -0.17 4.72 -9.43
N MET A 47 0.75 4.92 -8.48
CA MET A 47 1.83 4.00 -8.15
C MET A 47 1.32 2.65 -7.60
N LYS A 48 1.33 1.63 -8.46
CA LYS A 48 1.30 0.24 -8.00
C LYS A 48 2.70 -0.16 -7.50
N HIS A 49 2.90 -0.22 -6.18
CA HIS A 49 4.20 -0.62 -5.58
C HIS A 49 4.36 -2.15 -5.60
N PRO A 50 5.51 -2.73 -5.99
CA PRO A 50 5.75 -4.17 -6.10
C PRO A 50 6.01 -4.85 -4.75
N LYS A 51 5.91 -4.10 -3.64
CA LYS A 51 5.58 -4.72 -2.34
C LYS A 51 4.25 -5.49 -2.44
N GLU A 52 3.42 -5.17 -3.44
CA GLU A 52 2.36 -6.01 -3.97
C GLU A 52 2.97 -7.22 -4.68
N SER A 53 3.55 -8.13 -3.90
CA SER A 53 3.73 -9.48 -4.38
C SER A 53 2.32 -10.02 -4.63
N THR A 54 1.94 -10.18 -5.89
CA THR A 54 0.70 -10.86 -6.24
C THR A 54 1.02 -12.34 -6.36
N ILE A 55 0.15 -13.19 -5.84
CA ILE A 55 0.22 -14.62 -6.17
C ILE A 55 -1.01 -14.99 -6.96
N LYS A 56 -0.80 -15.75 -8.04
CA LYS A 56 -1.89 -16.37 -8.78
C LYS A 56 -2.39 -17.55 -7.97
N ILE A 57 -3.54 -17.36 -7.32
CA ILE A 57 -4.28 -18.47 -6.73
C ILE A 57 -5.51 -18.68 -7.61
N ASP A 58 -5.60 -19.86 -8.23
CA ASP A 58 -6.69 -20.26 -9.13
C ASP A 58 -6.86 -19.30 -10.32
N GLY A 59 -5.76 -18.86 -10.94
CA GLY A 59 -5.79 -17.90 -12.04
C GLY A 59 -6.11 -16.45 -11.65
N VAL A 60 -6.55 -16.22 -10.41
CA VAL A 60 -6.83 -14.88 -9.88
C VAL A 60 -5.60 -14.33 -9.18
N GLU A 61 -5.14 -13.15 -9.60
CA GLU A 61 -4.09 -12.40 -8.94
C GLU A 61 -4.58 -11.86 -7.59
N VAL A 62 -3.85 -12.18 -6.52
CA VAL A 62 -4.17 -11.74 -5.15
C VAL A 62 -3.01 -10.93 -4.59
N PRO A 63 -3.22 -9.65 -4.22
CA PRO A 63 -2.18 -8.85 -3.59
C PRO A 63 -1.89 -9.34 -2.16
N LEU A 64 -0.62 -9.58 -1.87
CA LEU A 64 -0.13 -9.99 -0.54
C LEU A 64 0.05 -8.76 0.37
N SER A 65 -0.46 -8.84 1.60
CA SER A 65 -0.05 -7.90 2.67
C SER A 65 1.20 -8.38 3.43
N SER A 66 1.55 -9.67 3.29
CA SER A 66 2.67 -10.34 3.95
C SER A 66 2.98 -11.66 3.23
N ALA A 67 4.17 -12.22 3.43
CA ALA A 67 4.53 -13.53 2.87
C ALA A 67 3.47 -14.60 3.20
N PRO A 68 3.12 -15.48 2.24
CA PRO A 68 2.10 -16.51 2.45
C PRO A 68 2.55 -17.53 3.49
N LYS A 69 1.68 -17.85 4.44
CA LYS A 69 1.92 -18.91 5.43
C LYS A 69 1.57 -20.25 4.80
N VAL A 70 2.59 -21.09 4.60
CA VAL A 70 2.42 -22.45 4.07
C VAL A 70 2.63 -23.46 5.17
N THR A 71 1.67 -24.36 5.36
CA THR A 71 1.79 -25.49 6.29
C THR A 71 1.50 -26.79 5.56
N THR A 72 2.33 -27.80 5.77
CA THR A 72 2.16 -29.12 5.18
C THR A 72 2.01 -30.16 6.29
N LYS A 73 0.98 -31.00 6.20
CA LYS A 73 0.77 -32.14 7.10
C LYS A 73 0.67 -33.42 6.28
N THR A 74 1.41 -34.45 6.68
CA THR A 74 1.34 -35.78 6.07
C THR A 74 0.89 -36.80 7.11
N THR A 75 -0.07 -37.62 6.74
CA THR A 75 -0.58 -38.72 7.59
C THR A 75 -0.52 -40.02 6.82
N THR A 76 -0.25 -41.12 7.51
CA THR A 76 -0.13 -42.45 6.91
C THR A 76 -0.99 -43.43 7.69
N LYS A 77 -1.89 -44.13 6.99
CA LYS A 77 -2.66 -45.24 7.55
C LYS A 77 -2.23 -46.54 6.88
N LYS A 78 -2.05 -47.60 7.67
CA LYS A 78 -1.69 -48.93 7.20
C LYS A 78 -2.79 -49.90 7.62
N SER A 79 -3.17 -50.81 6.73
CA SER A 79 -4.11 -51.88 7.01
C SER A 79 -3.68 -53.16 6.33
N THR A 80 -4.02 -54.30 6.94
CA THR A 80 -3.79 -55.62 6.37
C THR A 80 -5.11 -56.39 6.35
N LYS A 81 -5.46 -56.97 5.22
CA LYS A 81 -6.65 -57.82 5.05
C LYS A 81 -6.23 -59.18 4.51
N ILE A 82 -6.86 -60.23 5.00
CA ILE A 82 -6.68 -61.59 4.46
C ILE A 82 -7.92 -61.92 3.62
N GLN A 83 -7.71 -62.35 2.38
CA GLN A 83 -8.76 -62.80 1.47
C GLN A 83 -8.60 -64.30 1.20
N LYS A 84 -9.68 -65.07 1.35
CA LYS A 84 -9.69 -66.49 0.92
C LYS A 84 -9.83 -66.57 -0.59
N LEU A 85 -9.02 -67.40 -1.23
CA LEU A 85 -9.04 -67.69 -2.66
C LEU A 85 -9.87 -68.96 -2.93
N LYS A 86 -10.55 -69.00 -4.08
CA LYS A 86 -11.36 -70.17 -4.51
C LYS A 86 -10.49 -71.42 -4.76
N LYS A 87 -9.23 -71.24 -5.15
CA LYS A 87 -8.24 -72.31 -5.36
C LYS A 87 -6.90 -71.89 -4.75
N LYS A 88 -6.05 -72.87 -4.39
CA LYS A 88 -4.69 -72.61 -3.90
C LYS A 88 -3.86 -71.89 -4.98
N ALA A 89 -3.05 -70.92 -4.58
CA ALA A 89 -2.19 -70.20 -5.51
C ALA A 89 -1.10 -71.12 -6.09
N SER A 90 -0.96 -71.13 -7.42
CA SER A 90 0.02 -71.99 -8.12
C SER A 90 1.46 -71.50 -8.02
N LYS A 91 1.67 -70.20 -7.73
CA LYS A 91 2.98 -69.56 -7.54
C LYS A 91 2.92 -68.45 -6.51
N SER A 92 4.08 -68.14 -5.92
CA SER A 92 4.23 -66.95 -5.08
C SER A 92 4.33 -65.71 -5.97
N LYS A 93 3.54 -64.67 -5.68
CA LYS A 93 3.52 -63.43 -6.47
C LYS A 93 3.20 -62.24 -5.58
N VAL A 94 3.83 -61.11 -5.86
CA VAL A 94 3.47 -59.81 -5.29
C VAL A 94 2.93 -58.92 -6.40
N THR A 95 1.73 -58.38 -6.22
CA THR A 95 1.14 -57.39 -7.13
C THR A 95 1.03 -56.06 -6.41
N THR A 96 1.57 -54.99 -6.99
CA THR A 96 1.52 -53.64 -6.40
C THR A 96 0.66 -52.74 -7.27
N ILE A 97 -0.32 -52.06 -6.67
CA ILE A 97 -1.18 -51.07 -7.33
C ILE A 97 -1.03 -49.74 -6.62
N ARG A 98 -0.82 -48.65 -7.37
CA ARG A 98 -0.80 -47.28 -6.84
C ARG A 98 -1.89 -46.45 -7.48
N LYS A 99 -2.67 -45.74 -6.65
CA LYS A 99 -3.68 -44.76 -7.07
C LYS A 99 -3.41 -43.42 -6.41
N THR A 100 -3.55 -42.34 -7.18
CA THR A 100 -3.36 -40.96 -6.70
C THR A 100 -4.66 -40.18 -6.92
N LYS A 101 -5.12 -39.47 -5.89
CA LYS A 101 -6.23 -38.51 -5.98
C LYS A 101 -5.76 -37.15 -5.48
N ILE A 102 -6.05 -36.10 -6.24
CA ILE A 102 -5.75 -34.72 -5.87
C ILE A 102 -7.07 -33.97 -5.78
N THR A 103 -7.22 -33.18 -4.72
CA THR A 103 -8.37 -32.28 -4.53
C THR A 103 -7.88 -30.92 -4.07
N LYS A 104 -8.56 -29.87 -4.52
CA LYS A 104 -8.25 -28.49 -4.20
C LYS A 104 -9.51 -27.80 -3.69
N LYS A 105 -9.39 -27.10 -2.56
CA LYS A 105 -10.47 -26.25 -2.03
C LYS A 105 -9.94 -24.85 -1.75
N THR A 106 -10.69 -23.85 -2.20
CA THR A 106 -10.38 -22.44 -1.98
C THR A 106 -11.50 -21.81 -1.17
N SER A 107 -11.12 -20.99 -0.19
CA SER A 107 -12.04 -20.20 0.64
C SER A 107 -11.52 -18.77 0.74
N ARG A 108 -12.45 -17.80 0.81
CA ARG A 108 -12.16 -16.37 0.88
C ARG A 108 -12.95 -15.72 2.00
N SER A 109 -12.29 -14.89 2.80
CA SER A 109 -12.89 -13.94 3.73
C SER A 109 -12.47 -12.51 3.38
N ASN A 110 -12.93 -11.53 4.14
CA ASN A 110 -12.54 -10.12 3.96
C ASN A 110 -11.06 -9.86 4.24
N SER A 111 -10.41 -10.68 5.07
CA SER A 111 -9.03 -10.47 5.53
C SER A 111 -8.05 -11.53 5.03
N GLN A 112 -8.53 -12.66 4.53
CA GLN A 112 -7.69 -13.81 4.19
C GLN A 112 -8.23 -14.62 3.00
N ARG A 113 -7.32 -15.19 2.22
CA ARG A 113 -7.61 -16.27 1.27
C ARG A 113 -6.87 -17.52 1.70
N LYS A 114 -7.55 -18.66 1.71
CA LYS A 114 -7.00 -19.94 2.13
C LYS A 114 -7.22 -20.99 1.03
N VAL A 115 -6.14 -21.67 0.67
CA VAL A 115 -6.11 -22.76 -0.30
C VAL A 115 -5.66 -24.03 0.40
N VAL A 116 -6.39 -25.11 0.19
CA VAL A 116 -6.09 -26.43 0.74
C VAL A 116 -5.94 -27.41 -0.42
N ASP A 117 -4.72 -27.83 -0.68
CA ASP A 117 -4.38 -28.89 -1.63
C ASP A 117 -4.23 -30.20 -0.87
N THR A 118 -5.02 -31.21 -1.22
CA THR A 118 -4.98 -32.54 -0.62
C THR A 118 -4.61 -33.58 -1.66
N LYS A 119 -3.49 -34.28 -1.43
CA LYS A 119 -3.01 -35.40 -2.24
C LYS A 119 -3.12 -36.69 -1.44
N VAL A 120 -3.87 -37.65 -1.96
CA VAL A 120 -4.02 -38.99 -1.37
C VAL A 120 -3.36 -40.00 -2.30
N ILE A 121 -2.37 -40.71 -1.79
CA ILE A 121 -1.72 -41.83 -2.48
C ILE A 121 -2.11 -43.11 -1.78
N THR A 122 -2.77 -44.01 -2.49
CA THR A 122 -3.11 -45.35 -2.00
C THR A 122 -2.24 -46.37 -2.69
N THR A 123 -1.42 -47.08 -1.92
CA THR A 123 -0.62 -48.20 -2.40
C THR A 123 -1.17 -49.49 -1.82
N THR A 124 -1.55 -50.44 -2.67
CA THR A 124 -1.97 -51.78 -2.26
C THR A 124 -0.96 -52.80 -2.77
N LYS A 125 -0.55 -53.71 -1.90
CA LYS A 125 0.29 -54.86 -2.22
C LYS A 125 -0.44 -56.14 -1.88
N ASP A 126 -0.66 -56.96 -2.90
CA ASP A 126 -1.26 -58.28 -2.79
C ASP A 126 -0.15 -59.32 -2.77
N TYR A 127 -0.14 -60.17 -1.76
CA TYR A 127 0.82 -61.24 -1.58
C TYR A 127 0.12 -62.59 -1.68
N ASP A 128 0.49 -63.34 -2.72
CA ASP A 128 0.14 -64.74 -2.89
C ASP A 128 1.35 -65.60 -2.55
N LYS A 129 1.13 -66.68 -1.78
CA LYS A 129 2.13 -67.70 -1.47
C LYS A 129 1.74 -69.00 -2.16
N LYS A 130 2.66 -69.63 -2.90
CA LYS A 130 2.42 -70.92 -3.56
C LYS A 130 1.86 -71.95 -2.55
N GLY A 131 0.80 -72.65 -2.95
CA GLY A 131 0.13 -73.67 -2.13
C GLY A 131 -0.85 -73.14 -1.07
N SER A 132 -0.90 -71.82 -0.83
CA SER A 132 -1.85 -71.20 0.10
C SER A 132 -3.20 -70.89 -0.56
N ASN A 133 -4.29 -71.03 0.18
CA ASN A 133 -5.63 -70.55 -0.20
C ASN A 133 -5.94 -69.15 0.39
N LYS A 134 -4.96 -68.47 0.96
CA LYS A 134 -5.07 -67.12 1.53
C LYS A 134 -4.18 -66.14 0.78
N ARG A 135 -4.74 -65.00 0.38
CA ARG A 135 -4.04 -63.82 -0.12
C ARG A 135 -3.96 -62.77 0.98
N THR A 136 -2.78 -62.20 1.20
CA THR A 136 -2.59 -61.10 2.14
C THR A 136 -2.53 -59.78 1.38
N ILE A 137 -3.41 -58.85 1.70
CA ILE A 137 -3.53 -57.54 1.06
C ILE A 137 -3.06 -56.49 2.06
N LYS A 138 -1.93 -55.84 1.80
CA LYS A 138 -1.43 -54.71 2.60
C LYS A 138 -1.75 -53.41 1.87
N THR A 139 -2.48 -52.52 2.52
CA THR A 139 -2.80 -51.20 1.98
C THR A 139 -2.15 -50.12 2.82
N VAL A 140 -1.51 -49.17 2.15
CA VAL A 140 -0.92 -47.97 2.74
C VAL A 140 -1.56 -46.76 2.08
N ILE A 141 -2.23 -45.94 2.87
CA ILE A 141 -2.84 -44.69 2.44
C ILE A 141 -2.04 -43.55 3.03
N GLN A 142 -1.36 -42.79 2.18
CA GLN A 142 -0.64 -41.59 2.56
C GLN A 142 -1.44 -40.37 2.09
N THR A 143 -1.81 -39.50 3.04
CA THR A 143 -2.55 -38.27 2.77
C THR A 143 -1.67 -37.08 3.14
N THR A 144 -1.36 -36.24 2.16
CA THR A 144 -0.64 -34.99 2.34
C THR A 144 -1.59 -33.81 2.10
N VAL A 145 -1.70 -32.93 3.08
CA VAL A 145 -2.48 -31.70 3.04
C VAL A 145 -1.54 -30.51 3.09
N LYS A 146 -1.47 -29.74 2.02
CA LYS A 146 -0.77 -28.46 1.95
C LYS A 146 -1.80 -27.36 2.08
N THR A 147 -1.67 -26.55 3.12
CA THR A 147 -2.50 -25.36 3.34
C THR A 147 -1.67 -24.12 3.09
N THR A 148 -2.12 -23.28 2.16
CA THR A 148 -1.53 -21.98 1.88
C THR A 148 -2.52 -20.91 2.34
N THR A 149 -2.10 -20.07 3.28
CA THR A 149 -2.92 -18.96 3.81
C THR A 149 -2.27 -17.64 3.45
N VAL A 150 -3.07 -16.74 2.87
CA VAL A 150 -2.67 -15.41 2.44
C VAL A 150 -3.50 -14.39 3.18
N ARG A 151 -2.83 -13.38 3.77
CA ARG A 151 -3.51 -12.18 4.25
C ARG A 151 -3.73 -11.24 3.08
N LEU A 152 -4.97 -10.81 2.92
CA LEU A 152 -5.36 -9.81 1.93
C LEU A 152 -4.97 -8.43 2.46
N ILE A 153 -4.56 -7.53 1.56
CA ILE A 153 -4.48 -6.11 1.89
C ILE A 153 -5.87 -5.67 2.36
N GLN A 154 -5.95 -5.23 3.62
CA GLN A 154 -7.21 -4.77 4.17
C GLN A 154 -7.65 -3.52 3.40
N SER A 155 -8.81 -3.59 2.75
CA SER A 155 -9.65 -2.39 2.64
C SER A 155 -10.05 -2.04 4.07
N GLY A 156 -9.76 -0.81 4.50
CA GLY A 156 -9.77 -0.34 5.89
C GLY A 156 -10.67 -1.09 6.86
N SER A 157 -10.06 -1.60 7.94
CA SER A 157 -10.82 -2.11 9.08
C SER A 157 -11.69 -0.98 9.67
N LYS A 158 -12.89 -1.28 10.19
CA LYS A 158 -13.67 -0.32 11.00
C LYS A 158 -12.73 0.28 12.06
N GLY A 159 -12.53 1.61 12.04
CA GLY A 159 -11.59 2.33 12.90
C GLY A 159 -10.27 2.77 12.25
N THR A 160 -10.05 2.52 10.95
CA THR A 160 -8.89 3.05 10.22
C THR A 160 -9.07 4.56 10.00
N THR A 161 -8.33 5.37 10.75
CA THR A 161 -8.26 6.83 10.63
C THR A 161 -6.93 7.27 10.03
N VAL A 162 -6.84 8.54 9.64
CA VAL A 162 -5.57 9.16 9.22
C VAL A 162 -4.48 9.02 10.30
N LYS A 163 -4.85 9.13 11.59
CA LYS A 163 -3.91 9.01 12.71
C LYS A 163 -3.43 7.59 12.95
N THR A 164 -4.32 6.60 12.81
CA THR A 164 -3.95 5.18 13.00
C THR A 164 -3.13 4.65 11.83
N LEU A 165 -3.51 4.99 10.59
CA LEU A 165 -2.81 4.50 9.40
C LEU A 165 -1.55 5.32 9.10
N GLY A 166 -1.63 6.63 9.32
CA GLY A 166 -0.54 7.59 9.12
C GLY A 166 0.29 7.84 10.38
N ALA A 167 0.34 6.90 11.33
CA ALA A 167 1.03 7.08 12.62
C ALA A 167 2.51 7.48 12.50
N LYS A 168 3.16 7.18 11.37
CA LYS A 168 4.54 7.58 11.06
C LYS A 168 4.68 9.06 10.67
N ALA A 169 3.60 9.72 10.26
CA ALA A 169 3.60 11.12 9.83
C ALA A 169 3.95 12.06 10.99
N ASP A 170 4.27 13.31 10.65
CA ASP A 170 4.48 14.32 11.68
C ASP A 170 3.16 14.64 12.41
N LYS A 171 3.22 14.77 13.75
CA LYS A 171 2.03 15.08 14.56
C LYS A 171 1.40 16.40 14.15
N LYS A 172 2.20 17.40 13.75
CA LYS A 172 1.68 18.70 13.29
C LYS A 172 0.82 18.54 12.04
N ILE A 173 1.27 17.71 11.09
CA ILE A 173 0.53 17.43 9.85
C ILE A 173 -0.77 16.69 10.17
N LEU A 174 -0.72 15.69 11.06
CA LEU A 174 -1.94 14.97 11.48
C LEU A 174 -2.93 15.86 12.22
N ASN A 175 -2.44 16.79 13.06
CA ASN A 175 -3.29 17.74 13.77
C ASN A 175 -3.88 18.77 12.81
N ALA A 176 -3.09 19.31 11.88
CA ALA A 176 -3.57 20.22 10.84
C ALA A 176 -4.67 19.56 9.98
N PHE A 177 -4.53 18.27 9.66
CA PHE A 177 -5.56 17.51 8.96
C PHE A 177 -6.90 17.53 9.70
N ASP A 178 -6.87 17.31 11.02
CA ASP A 178 -8.07 17.36 11.88
C ASP A 178 -8.61 18.78 12.09
N THR A 179 -7.72 19.78 12.25
CA THR A 179 -8.08 21.19 12.44
C THR A 179 -8.78 21.74 11.20
N LEU A 180 -8.24 21.43 10.03
CA LEU A 180 -8.82 21.80 8.75
C LEU A 180 -10.02 20.92 8.37
N LYS A 181 -10.30 19.84 9.09
CA LYS A 181 -11.44 18.91 8.86
C LYS A 181 -11.37 18.17 7.51
N PHE A 182 -10.15 17.88 7.02
CA PHE A 182 -9.99 17.06 5.83
C PHE A 182 -10.59 15.67 6.04
N LYS A 183 -11.19 15.12 4.98
CA LYS A 183 -11.77 13.77 5.01
C LYS A 183 -10.73 12.73 4.61
N PHE A 184 -10.70 11.60 5.31
CA PHE A 184 -9.92 10.44 4.91
C PHE A 184 -10.84 9.34 4.38
N VAL A 185 -10.64 8.94 3.12
CA VAL A 185 -11.50 7.98 2.41
C VAL A 185 -10.68 6.80 1.93
N ILE A 186 -11.22 5.58 2.10
CA ILE A 186 -10.65 4.38 1.50
C ILE A 186 -11.64 3.85 0.44
N ASN A 187 -11.29 4.01 -0.83
CA ASN A 187 -12.13 3.64 -1.97
C ASN A 187 -11.51 2.50 -2.77
N LYS A 188 -11.92 1.26 -2.47
CA LYS A 188 -11.43 0.05 -3.17
C LYS A 188 -11.66 0.03 -4.69
N ASN A 189 -12.58 0.85 -5.17
CA ASN A 189 -12.94 0.92 -6.59
C ASN A 189 -12.25 2.09 -7.31
N ALA A 190 -11.41 2.87 -6.62
CA ALA A 190 -10.65 3.95 -7.23
C ALA A 190 -9.70 3.41 -8.31
N SER A 191 -9.57 4.15 -9.41
CA SER A 191 -8.60 3.87 -10.48
C SER A 191 -7.17 4.28 -10.14
N HIS A 192 -7.01 5.07 -9.08
CA HIS A 192 -5.75 5.57 -8.52
C HIS A 192 -5.43 4.86 -7.20
N THR A 193 -4.16 4.86 -6.79
CA THR A 193 -3.71 4.31 -5.51
C THR A 193 -3.93 5.28 -4.37
N GLY A 194 -3.73 6.58 -4.62
CA GLY A 194 -3.94 7.68 -3.69
C GLY A 194 -4.27 8.98 -4.41
N VAL A 195 -4.94 9.90 -3.73
CA VAL A 195 -5.19 11.26 -4.20
C VAL A 195 -5.25 12.17 -2.98
N PHE A 196 -4.49 13.26 -3.01
CA PHE A 196 -4.71 14.40 -2.14
C PHE A 196 -5.43 15.49 -2.93
N SER A 197 -6.58 15.92 -2.39
CA SER A 197 -7.45 16.87 -3.05
C SER A 197 -7.83 18.00 -2.11
N VAL A 198 -7.34 19.19 -2.41
CA VAL A 198 -7.73 20.43 -1.73
C VAL A 198 -9.16 20.76 -2.10
N ARG A 199 -9.52 20.65 -3.39
CA ARG A 199 -10.87 20.94 -3.90
C ARG A 199 -11.93 20.05 -3.26
N ASN A 200 -11.69 18.74 -3.21
CA ASN A 200 -12.64 17.80 -2.60
C ASN A 200 -12.44 17.65 -1.08
N HIS A 201 -11.55 18.44 -0.50
CA HIS A 201 -11.27 18.49 0.92
C HIS A 201 -11.00 17.09 1.52
N LYS A 202 -10.18 16.28 0.83
CA LYS A 202 -9.95 14.88 1.22
C LYS A 202 -8.60 14.34 0.81
N ILE A 203 -8.16 13.30 1.52
CA ILE A 203 -7.24 12.28 1.02
C ILE A 203 -8.06 11.01 0.77
N GLU A 204 -7.97 10.46 -0.43
CA GLU A 204 -8.57 9.17 -0.77
C GLU A 204 -7.49 8.17 -1.19
N ILE A 205 -7.55 6.94 -0.68
CA ILE A 205 -6.62 5.87 -1.05
C ILE A 205 -7.38 4.60 -1.44
N GLN A 206 -6.83 3.79 -2.34
CA GLN A 206 -7.51 2.59 -2.83
C GLN A 206 -7.64 1.49 -1.77
N SER A 207 -6.65 1.40 -0.88
CA SER A 207 -6.58 0.38 0.17
C SER A 207 -5.81 0.91 1.37
N ALA A 208 -5.97 0.33 2.56
CA ALA A 208 -5.36 0.81 3.79
C ALA A 208 -3.84 0.56 3.83
N LYS A 209 -3.11 1.30 2.99
CA LYS A 209 -1.66 1.23 2.83
C LYS A 209 -1.04 2.46 3.46
N ASP A 210 -0.27 2.26 4.52
CA ASP A 210 0.39 3.33 5.27
C ASP A 210 1.34 4.13 4.37
N TYR A 211 2.10 3.47 3.51
CA TYR A 211 3.06 4.12 2.61
C TYR A 211 2.41 5.00 1.54
N VAL A 212 1.19 4.66 1.08
CA VAL A 212 0.42 5.50 0.14
C VAL A 212 -0.13 6.71 0.89
N LEU A 213 -0.76 6.49 2.05
CA LEU A 213 -1.23 7.61 2.88
C LEU A 213 -0.08 8.55 3.25
N LEU A 214 1.08 8.02 3.60
CA LEU A 214 2.24 8.82 3.98
C LEU A 214 2.81 9.62 2.79
N HIS A 215 2.66 9.13 1.56
CA HIS A 215 2.94 9.89 0.34
C HIS A 215 1.92 11.03 0.16
N GLU A 216 0.62 10.76 0.25
CA GLU A 216 -0.42 11.81 0.14
C GLU A 216 -0.30 12.87 1.24
N LEU A 217 0.09 12.48 2.46
CA LEU A 217 0.39 13.40 3.54
C LEU A 217 1.62 14.27 3.24
N GLY A 218 2.50 13.86 2.32
CA GLY A 218 3.59 14.69 1.80
C GLY A 218 3.09 15.81 0.90
N HIS A 219 2.10 15.54 0.03
CA HIS A 219 1.43 16.60 -0.74
C HIS A 219 0.66 17.56 0.19
N PHE A 220 -0.06 17.02 1.16
CA PHE A 220 -0.73 17.83 2.17
C PHE A 220 0.27 18.70 2.96
N ALA A 221 1.44 18.16 3.33
CA ALA A 221 2.48 18.94 4.00
C ALA A 221 3.05 20.08 3.13
N ASN A 222 3.18 19.88 1.82
CA ASN A 222 3.56 20.96 0.91
C ASN A 222 2.47 22.05 0.84
N PHE A 223 1.20 21.66 0.82
CA PHE A 223 0.08 22.58 0.87
C PHE A 223 0.10 23.41 2.17
N LEU A 224 0.26 22.75 3.32
CA LEU A 224 0.41 23.43 4.62
C LEU A 224 1.58 24.42 4.65
N ALA A 225 2.66 24.12 3.93
CA ALA A 225 3.84 24.97 3.88
C ALA A 225 3.76 26.10 2.83
N GLY A 226 2.62 26.30 2.16
CA GLY A 226 2.43 27.36 1.17
C GLY A 226 3.20 27.11 -0.14
N ASP A 227 3.06 25.91 -0.70
CA ASP A 227 3.61 25.49 -2.01
C ASP A 227 5.14 25.61 -2.17
N LYS A 228 5.88 25.03 -1.22
CA LYS A 228 7.35 25.05 -1.28
C LYS A 228 7.92 24.32 -2.51
N VAL A 229 7.19 23.40 -3.13
CA VAL A 229 7.65 22.70 -4.33
C VAL A 229 7.68 23.56 -5.60
N SER A 230 6.92 24.66 -5.65
CA SER A 230 6.98 25.61 -6.77
C SER A 230 8.14 26.59 -6.67
N THR A 231 8.87 26.60 -5.55
CA THR A 231 9.99 27.52 -5.33
C THR A 231 11.20 27.18 -6.21
N SER A 232 11.99 28.21 -6.54
CA SER A 232 13.24 28.02 -7.29
C SER A 232 14.29 27.22 -6.50
N GLU A 233 14.28 27.33 -5.16
CA GLU A 233 15.14 26.55 -4.26
C GLU A 233 14.86 25.05 -4.42
N TRP A 234 13.61 24.62 -4.27
CA TRP A 234 13.24 23.22 -4.43
C TRP A 234 13.52 22.70 -5.83
N ASN A 235 13.15 23.47 -6.86
CA ASN A 235 13.37 23.07 -8.24
C ASN A 235 14.86 22.83 -8.56
N LYS A 236 15.77 23.62 -7.98
CA LYS A 236 17.22 23.39 -8.09
C LYS A 236 17.64 22.09 -7.39
N ILE A 237 17.13 21.83 -6.19
CA ILE A 237 17.42 20.61 -5.42
C ILE A 237 16.90 19.37 -6.15
N TYR A 238 15.63 19.38 -6.56
CA TYR A 238 14.99 18.35 -7.34
C TYR A 238 15.79 18.00 -8.61
N LYS A 239 16.15 18.99 -9.42
CA LYS A 239 16.96 18.76 -10.64
C LYS A 239 18.32 18.13 -10.32
N ALA A 240 18.96 18.55 -9.23
CA ALA A 240 20.28 18.06 -8.84
C ALA A 240 20.28 16.65 -8.22
N GLU A 241 19.20 16.25 -7.55
CA GLU A 241 19.17 15.01 -6.75
C GLU A 241 18.15 13.96 -7.22
N LYS A 242 17.24 14.26 -8.15
CA LYS A 242 16.24 13.29 -8.64
C LYS A 242 16.87 12.05 -9.26
N SER A 243 18.00 12.20 -9.96
CA SER A 243 18.74 11.08 -10.55
C SER A 243 19.32 10.14 -9.50
N LYS A 244 19.52 10.61 -8.25
CA LYS A 244 20.03 9.82 -7.12
C LYS A 244 18.94 9.00 -6.42
N TYR A 245 17.67 9.17 -6.79
CA TYR A 245 16.61 8.31 -6.29
C TYR A 245 16.81 6.89 -6.83
N THR A 246 16.91 5.92 -5.91
CA THR A 246 17.05 4.48 -6.20
C THR A 246 15.88 3.67 -5.65
N GLY A 247 14.82 4.33 -5.18
CA GLY A 247 13.63 3.64 -4.70
C GLY A 247 12.75 3.18 -5.86
N TYR A 248 11.60 2.60 -5.53
CA TYR A 248 10.67 2.07 -6.52
C TYR A 248 10.01 3.17 -7.36
N ASN A 249 9.62 2.83 -8.59
CA ASN A 249 8.94 3.68 -9.56
C ASN A 249 9.64 5.03 -9.78
N LYS A 250 10.96 4.99 -9.98
CA LYS A 250 11.78 6.19 -10.22
C LYS A 250 11.19 7.10 -11.30
N ALA A 251 10.66 6.53 -12.39
CA ALA A 251 10.04 7.31 -13.46
C ALA A 251 8.88 8.19 -12.95
N TYR A 252 8.01 7.62 -12.10
CA TYR A 252 6.92 8.36 -11.48
C TYR A 252 7.42 9.35 -10.43
N VAL A 253 8.25 8.91 -9.47
CA VAL A 253 8.77 9.74 -8.37
C VAL A 253 9.51 10.97 -8.90
N THR A 254 10.22 10.80 -10.01
CA THR A 254 11.04 11.86 -10.61
C THR A 254 10.36 12.55 -11.79
N LYS A 255 9.05 12.31 -11.98
CA LYS A 255 8.24 12.94 -13.03
C LYS A 255 8.08 14.44 -12.76
N THR A 256 7.69 14.80 -11.55
CA THR A 256 7.47 16.20 -11.15
C THR A 256 8.19 16.50 -9.84
N ALA A 257 8.40 17.80 -9.58
CA ALA A 257 8.98 18.26 -8.33
C ALA A 257 8.06 17.97 -7.13
N SER A 258 6.73 17.95 -7.34
CA SER A 258 5.73 17.64 -6.32
C SER A 258 5.75 16.16 -5.92
N GLU A 259 5.72 15.24 -6.90
CA GLU A 259 5.84 13.80 -6.65
C GLU A 259 7.15 13.45 -5.95
N TYR A 260 8.24 14.10 -6.38
CA TYR A 260 9.55 13.92 -5.77
C TYR A 260 9.57 14.38 -4.31
N PHE A 261 8.85 15.46 -3.98
CA PHE A 261 8.73 15.96 -2.62
C PHE A 261 7.92 15.02 -1.75
N ALA A 262 6.74 14.62 -2.19
CA ALA A 262 5.85 13.72 -1.46
C ALA A 262 6.55 12.39 -1.15
N GLU A 263 7.24 11.81 -2.13
CA GLU A 263 8.03 10.61 -1.93
C GLU A 263 9.21 10.83 -0.97
N SER A 264 9.88 11.99 -1.06
CA SER A 264 10.98 12.33 -0.17
C SER A 264 10.52 12.59 1.26
N TYR A 265 9.31 13.12 1.46
CA TYR A 265 8.67 13.21 2.77
C TYR A 265 8.42 11.80 3.34
N ARG A 266 7.89 10.87 2.53
CA ARG A 266 7.73 9.47 2.96
C ARG A 266 9.07 8.88 3.39
N ASP A 267 10.10 9.01 2.55
CA ASP A 267 11.45 8.50 2.86
C ASP A 267 12.04 9.17 4.11
N TYR A 268 11.76 10.45 4.35
CA TYR A 268 12.17 11.17 5.56
C TYR A 268 11.51 10.59 6.81
N ARG A 269 10.24 10.16 6.74
CA ARG A 269 9.51 9.56 7.86
C ARG A 269 9.84 8.07 8.08
N GLU A 270 10.16 7.34 7.02
CA GLU A 270 10.45 5.89 7.11
C GLU A 270 11.93 5.57 7.32
N ASN A 271 12.83 6.30 6.65
CA ASN A 271 14.27 6.07 6.74
C ASN A 271 15.06 7.37 6.52
N PRO A 272 15.02 8.31 7.49
CA PRO A 272 15.67 9.62 7.37
C PRO A 272 17.18 9.51 7.13
N THR A 273 17.84 8.50 7.69
CA THR A 273 19.29 8.26 7.51
C THR A 273 19.62 7.93 6.05
N ALA A 274 18.85 7.04 5.41
CA ALA A 274 19.07 6.71 4.01
C ALA A 274 18.78 7.90 3.09
N LEU A 275 17.75 8.70 3.39
CA LEU A 275 17.47 9.93 2.64
C LEU A 275 18.64 10.92 2.78
N LYS A 276 19.10 11.19 4.00
CA LYS A 276 20.22 12.10 4.28
C LYS A 276 21.51 11.69 3.57
N SER A 277 21.82 10.39 3.55
CA SER A 277 23.02 9.88 2.88
C SER A 277 22.95 10.00 1.36
N LYS A 278 21.82 9.66 0.73
CA LYS A 278 21.71 9.59 -0.74
C LYS A 278 21.32 10.92 -1.39
N ARG A 279 20.49 11.71 -0.72
CA ARG A 279 19.90 12.97 -1.21
C ARG A 279 19.93 14.03 -0.09
N PRO A 280 21.12 14.48 0.32
CA PRO A 280 21.30 15.34 1.48
C PRO A 280 20.58 16.70 1.36
N ARG A 281 20.55 17.32 0.17
CA ARG A 281 19.88 18.62 0.00
C ARG A 281 18.36 18.46 0.10
N THR A 282 17.83 17.38 -0.46
CA THR A 282 16.44 16.96 -0.34
C THR A 282 16.07 16.72 1.12
N TYR A 283 16.88 15.97 1.87
CA TYR A 283 16.67 15.74 3.29
C TYR A 283 16.55 17.06 4.08
N GLN A 284 17.50 17.98 3.87
CA GLN A 284 17.49 19.26 4.60
C GLN A 284 16.29 20.12 4.23
N PHE A 285 15.93 20.17 2.95
CA PHE A 285 14.77 20.93 2.50
C PHE A 285 13.46 20.37 3.07
N VAL A 286 13.25 19.05 3.01
CA VAL A 286 12.07 18.41 3.59
C VAL A 286 12.01 18.69 5.10
N LYS A 287 13.12 18.47 5.83
CA LYS A 287 13.19 18.75 7.27
C LYS A 287 12.84 20.20 7.60
N LYS A 288 13.43 21.16 6.88
CA LYS A 288 13.15 22.61 7.05
C LYS A 288 11.69 22.92 6.78
N THR A 289 11.13 22.36 5.71
CA THR A 289 9.73 22.56 5.32
C THR A 289 8.78 22.05 6.40
N ILE A 290 8.95 20.80 6.86
CA ILE A 290 8.06 20.21 7.87
C ILE A 290 8.19 20.94 9.22
N ASN A 291 9.42 21.29 9.62
CA ASN A 291 9.64 21.99 10.88
C ASN A 291 9.07 23.41 10.86
N GLY A 292 9.08 24.06 9.69
CA GLY A 292 8.61 25.43 9.49
C GLY A 292 7.10 25.58 9.47
N ILE A 293 6.33 24.50 9.33
CA ILE A 293 4.86 24.55 9.43
C ILE A 293 4.47 24.96 10.84
N SER A 294 3.64 26.00 10.90
CA SER A 294 3.15 26.67 12.10
C SER A 294 1.62 26.65 12.18
N ASP A 295 1.08 26.91 13.36
CA ASP A 295 -0.37 27.00 13.54
C ASP A 295 -0.97 28.21 12.79
N SER A 296 -0.19 29.28 12.57
CA SER A 296 -0.62 30.41 11.74
C SER A 296 -0.79 30.03 10.27
N ASP A 297 0.07 29.15 9.72
CA ASP A 297 -0.11 28.66 8.34
C ASP A 297 -1.42 27.87 8.22
N VAL A 298 -1.73 27.04 9.22
CA VAL A 298 -2.98 26.28 9.28
C VAL A 298 -4.18 27.20 9.39
N GLN A 299 -4.10 28.24 10.22
CA GLN A 299 -5.16 29.22 10.37
C GLN A 299 -5.38 30.01 9.08
N GLU A 300 -4.32 30.47 8.40
CA GLU A 300 -4.42 31.18 7.12
C GLU A 300 -5.09 30.32 6.05
N ILE A 301 -4.76 29.03 5.98
CA ILE A 301 -5.41 28.07 5.08
C ILE A 301 -6.90 27.94 5.43
N LYS A 302 -7.23 27.85 6.72
CA LYS A 302 -8.62 27.77 7.18
C LYS A 302 -9.39 29.04 6.79
N ASP A 303 -8.80 30.22 6.98
CA ASP A 303 -9.42 31.49 6.63
C ASP A 303 -9.58 31.63 5.10
N THR A 304 -8.63 31.10 4.34
CA THR A 304 -8.64 31.18 2.87
C THR A 304 -9.65 30.23 2.22
N TYR A 305 -9.75 28.98 2.70
CA TYR A 305 -10.53 27.93 2.03
C TYR A 305 -11.71 27.41 2.86
N GLY A 306 -11.83 27.80 4.13
CA GLY A 306 -12.83 27.28 5.07
C GLY A 306 -14.25 27.47 4.58
N GLU A 307 -14.60 28.65 4.08
CA GLU A 307 -15.93 28.93 3.53
C GLU A 307 -16.25 28.00 2.34
N TYR A 308 -15.29 27.80 1.43
CA TYR A 308 -15.45 26.88 0.29
C TYR A 308 -15.68 25.44 0.74
N TRP A 309 -15.05 25.03 1.84
CA TRP A 309 -15.20 23.71 2.44
C TRP A 309 -16.43 23.57 3.35
N GLY A 310 -17.14 24.66 3.63
CA GLY A 310 -18.27 24.70 4.55
C GLY A 310 -17.87 24.56 6.03
N LEU A 311 -16.78 25.20 6.45
CA LEU A 311 -16.24 25.21 7.82
C LEU A 311 -16.56 26.48 8.61
#